data_AF-A0AAD5MJV4-F1
#
_entry.id   AF-A0AAD5MJV4-F1
#
_cell.length_a   1.000
_cell.length_b   1.000
_cell.length_c   1.000
_cell.angle_alpha   90.00
_cell.angle_beta   90.00
_cell.angle_gamma   90.00
#
_symmetry.space_group_name_H-M   'P 1'
#
loop_
_entity.id
_entity.type
_entity.pdbx_description
1 polymer ?
#
loop_
_entity_poly.entity_id
_entity_poly.type
_entity_poly.pdbx_seq_one_letter_code
_entity_poly.pdbx_strand_id
1 'polypeptide(L)' 'MRYEQVEPLYKMWCEYFRTLIGERGQVLDERLLKADYHGALVLVAEANNSTMIAIVGIIVLETRQTFQLITKQDKYIGE' A
#
# COMPACT_ATOMS: atom_id res chain seq x y z
N MET A 1 15.15 7.08 -5.04
CA MET A 1 13.95 7.93 -5.19
C MET A 1 13.41 8.24 -3.81
N ARG A 2 12.82 9.42 -3.62
CA ARG A 2 12.41 9.94 -2.30
C ARG A 2 10.92 9.69 -2.08
N TYR A 3 10.53 9.47 -0.82
CA TYR A 3 9.15 9.25 -0.40
C TYR A 3 8.22 10.37 -0.88
N GLU A 4 8.68 11.62 -0.79
CA GLU A 4 7.94 12.81 -1.24
C GLU A 4 7.54 12.75 -2.72
N GLN A 5 8.32 12.06 -3.56
CA GLN A 5 8.02 11.91 -4.98
C GLN A 5 6.86 10.93 -5.22
N VAL A 6 6.57 10.06 -4.25
CA VAL A 6 5.52 9.03 -4.32
C VAL A 6 4.25 9.47 -3.60
N GLU A 7 4.33 10.49 -2.76
CA GLU A 7 3.17 11.00 -2.03
C GLU A 7 1.99 11.42 -2.94
N PRO A 8 2.20 11.99 -4.15
CA PRO A 8 1.11 12.22 -5.10
C PRO A 8 0.41 10.94 -5.54
N LEU A 9 1.16 9.84 -5.70
CA LEU A 9 0.58 8.53 -6.05
C LEU A 9 -0.33 8.02 -4.92
N TYR A 10 0.09 8.18 -3.66
CA TYR A 10 -0.76 7.85 -2.51
C TYR A 10 -2.06 8.67 -2.46
N LYS A 11 -1.99 9.97 -2.77
CA LYS A 11 -3.18 10.82 -2.84
C LYS A 11 -4.16 10.34 -3.91
N MET A 12 -3.65 10.02 -5.11
CA MET A 12 -4.44 9.44 -6.19
C MET A 12 -5.05 8.09 -5.79
N TRP A 13 -4.29 7.23 -5.13
CA TRP A 13 -4.79 5.95 -4.63
C TRP A 13 -5.91 6.13 -3.60
N CYS A 14 -5.82 7.12 -2.70
CA CYS A 14 -6.89 7.41 -1.74
C CYS A 14 -8.18 7.86 -2.43
N GLU A 15 -8.11 8.60 -3.53
CA GLU A 15 -9.28 8.99 -4.32
C GLU A 15 -9.89 7.77 -5.02
N TYR A 16 -9.06 6.95 -5.69
CA TYR A 16 -9.47 5.69 -6.29
C TYR A 16 -10.12 4.75 -5.27
N PHE A 17 -9.49 4.54 -4.12
CA PHE A 17 -9.98 3.59 -3.13
C PHE A 17 -11.33 4.05 -2.54
N ARG A 18 -11.54 5.36 -2.37
CA ARG A 18 -12.84 5.93 -1.95
C ARG A 18 -13.94 5.66 -2.97
N THR A 19 -13.67 5.78 -4.27
CA THR A 19 -14.69 5.45 -5.29
C THR A 19 -14.98 3.96 -5.34
N LEU A 20 -13.99 3.12 -4.99
CA LEU A 20 -14.13 1.67 -4.95
C LEU A 20 -15.01 1.18 -3.80
N ILE A 21 -14.79 1.67 -2.57
CA ILE A 21 -15.49 1.20 -1.37
C ILE A 21 -16.88 1.83 -1.16
N GLY A 22 -17.19 2.90 -1.90
CA GLY A 22 -18.47 3.60 -1.79
C GLY A 22 -18.69 4.28 -0.43
N GLU A 23 -19.94 4.37 0.00
CA GLU A 23 -20.29 5.00 1.28
C GLU A 23 -19.93 4.12 2.49
N ARG A 24 -19.72 4.76 3.64
CA ARG A 24 -19.38 4.08 4.89
C ARG A 24 -20.49 3.10 5.28
N GLY A 25 -20.12 1.86 5.61
CA GLY A 25 -21.06 0.82 6.07
C GLY A 25 -21.48 -0.18 4.99
N GLN A 26 -21.02 -0.01 3.75
CA GLN A 26 -21.13 -1.07 2.75
C GLN A 26 -20.23 -2.26 3.12
N VAL A 27 -20.73 -3.47 2.88
CA VAL A 27 -19.96 -4.69 3.06
C VAL A 27 -18.80 -4.66 2.08
N LEU A 28 -17.59 -4.78 2.60
CA LEU A 28 -16.38 -4.94 1.80
C LEU A 28 -16.54 -6.21 0.96
N ASP A 29 -16.46 -6.08 -0.36
CA ASP A 29 -16.72 -7.17 -1.30
C ASP A 29 -15.48 -7.52 -2.14
N GLU A 30 -15.67 -8.39 -3.13
CA GLU A 30 -14.62 -8.88 -4.02
C GLU A 30 -13.84 -7.76 -4.75
N ARG A 31 -14.35 -6.52 -4.79
CA ARG A 31 -13.64 -5.39 -5.40
C ARG A 31 -12.30 -5.14 -4.72
N LEU A 32 -12.17 -5.39 -3.41
CA LEU A 32 -10.90 -5.26 -2.70
C LEU A 32 -9.86 -6.27 -3.18
N LEU A 33 -10.28 -7.49 -3.50
CA LEU A 33 -9.37 -8.53 -3.99
C LEU A 33 -8.83 -8.21 -5.40
N LYS A 34 -9.55 -7.38 -6.15
CA LYS A 34 -9.23 -6.95 -7.51
C LYS A 34 -8.70 -5.52 -7.56
N ALA A 35 -8.52 -4.87 -6.41
CA ALA A 35 -8.06 -3.50 -6.33
C ALA A 35 -6.60 -3.39 -6.74
N ASP A 36 -6.25 -2.28 -7.37
CA ASP A 36 -4.84 -1.93 -7.57
C ASP A 36 -4.28 -1.38 -6.24
N TYR A 37 -3.17 -1.95 -5.77
CA TYR A 37 -2.51 -1.54 -4.53
C TYR A 37 -1.28 -0.67 -4.73
N HIS A 38 -0.90 -0.35 -5.97
CA HIS A 38 0.16 0.64 -6.23
C HIS A 38 -0.25 2.00 -5.69
N GLY A 39 0.60 2.59 -4.85
CA GLY A 39 0.30 3.84 -4.14
C GLY A 39 -0.39 3.64 -2.79
N ALA A 40 -0.79 2.43 -2.42
CA ALA A 40 -1.39 2.19 -1.12
C ALA A 40 -0.36 2.37 0.00
N LEU A 41 -0.74 3.05 1.08
CA LEU A 41 0.02 3.11 2.33
C LEU A 41 -0.35 1.91 3.18
N VAL A 42 0.62 1.04 3.45
CA VAL A 42 0.39 -0.21 4.19
C VAL A 42 1.28 -0.31 5.43
N LEU A 43 0.81 -1.09 6.40
CA LEU A 43 1.52 -1.46 7.62
C LEU A 43 1.63 -2.98 7.65
N VAL A 44 2.86 -3.50 7.83
CA VAL A 44 3.06 -4.91 8.14
C VAL A 44 2.65 -5.14 9.59
N ALA A 45 1.40 -5.55 9.80
CA ALA A 45 0.85 -5.80 11.13
C ALA A 45 1.42 -7.09 11.75
N GLU A 46 1.65 -8.12 10.93
CA GLU A 46 2.14 -9.43 11.35
C GLU A 46 2.97 -10.05 10.21
N ALA A 47 4.03 -10.77 10.56
CA ALA A 47 4.85 -11.53 9.63
C ALA A 47 5.59 -12.66 10.35
N ASN A 48 5.88 -13.75 9.63
CA ASN A 48 6.73 -14.83 10.14
C ASN A 48 8.14 -14.34 10.50
N ASN A 49 8.67 -13.38 9.73
CA ASN A 49 9.92 -12.70 10.04
C ASN A 49 9.65 -11.46 10.89
N SER A 50 10.04 -11.50 12.16
CA SER A 50 9.82 -10.42 13.11
C SER A 50 10.47 -9.09 12.71
N THR A 51 11.50 -9.09 11.85
CA THR A 51 12.14 -7.85 11.40
C THR A 51 11.29 -7.07 10.39
N MET A 52 10.28 -7.71 9.79
CA MET A 52 9.36 -7.06 8.85
C MET A 52 8.17 -6.39 9.53
N ILE A 53 7.88 -6.75 10.78
CA ILE A 53 6.76 -6.20 11.54
C ILE A 53 6.96 -4.69 11.76
N ALA A 54 5.86 -3.94 11.76
CA ALA A 54 5.82 -2.49 11.95
C ALA A 54 6.47 -1.66 10.83
N ILE A 55 6.83 -2.28 9.70
CA ILE A 55 7.22 -1.53 8.50
C ILE A 55 6.00 -0.82 7.93
N VAL A 56 6.15 0.48 7.67
CA VAL A 56 5.13 1.32 7.05
C VAL A 56 5.71 1.96 5.80
N GLY A 57 4.99 1.85 4.68
CA GLY A 57 5.44 2.42 3.42
C GLY A 57 4.37 2.45 2.35
N ILE A 58 4.64 3.21 1.30
CA ILE A 58 3.81 3.27 0.10
C ILE A 58 4.28 2.17 -0.86
N ILE A 59 3.35 1.35 -1.36
CA ILE A 59 3.65 0.35 -2.38
C ILE A 59 4.02 1.05 -3.69
N VAL A 60 5.20 0.75 -4.21
CA VAL A 60 5.74 1.32 -5.47
C VAL A 60 5.81 0.30 -6.60
N LEU A 61 5.86 -0.99 -6.27
CA LEU A 61 5.84 -2.09 -7.21
C LEU A 61 5.14 -3.29 -6.58
N GLU A 62 4.21 -3.87 -7.33
CA GLU A 62 3.62 -5.18 -7.09
C GLU A 62 4.20 -6.16 -8.10
N THR A 63 4.70 -7.29 -7.61
CA THR A 63 5.05 -8.45 -8.42
C THR A 63 4.11 -9.60 -8.11
N ARG A 64 4.32 -10.75 -8.76
CA ARG A 64 3.51 -11.94 -8.53
C ARG A 64 3.44 -12.38 -7.05
N GLN A 65 4.48 -12.12 -6.26
CA GLN A 65 4.57 -12.61 -4.87
C GLN A 65 5.12 -11.59 -3.87
N THR A 66 5.53 -10.40 -4.32
CA THR A 66 6.15 -9.40 -3.45
C THR A 66 5.55 -8.02 -3.68
N PHE A 67 5.51 -7.24 -2.61
CA PHE A 67 5.33 -5.80 -2.65
C PHE A 67 6.65 -5.14 -2.31
N GLN A 68 7.06 -4.19 -3.14
CA GLN A 68 8.13 -3.27 -2.79
C GLN A 68 7.53 -1.95 -2.29
N LEU A 69 8.04 -1.47 -1.18
CA LEU A 69 7.56 -0.29 -0.47
C LEU A 69 8.64 0.77 -0.36
N ILE A 70 8.26 2.03 -0.41
CA ILE A 70 9.11 3.14 0.04
C ILE A 70 8.66 3.62 1.42
N THR A 71 9.61 3.69 2.35
CA THR A 71 9.40 4.17 3.73
C THR A 71 9.59 5.68 3.82
N LYS A 72 9.14 6.31 4.91
CA LYS A 72 9.38 7.75 5.17
C LYS A 72 10.87 8.12 5.31
N GLN A 73 11.75 7.14 5.47
CA GLN A 73 13.19 7.32 5.54
C GLN A 73 13.87 7.18 4.16
N ASP A 74 13.11 7.27 3.06
CA ASP A 74 13.57 7.11 1.68
C ASP A 74 14.23 5.75 1.40
N LYS A 75 13.89 4.71 2.20
CA LYS A 75 14.38 3.34 2.02
C LYS A 75 13.35 2.46 1.35
N TYR A 76 13.81 1.62 0.43
CA TYR A 76 13.02 0.57 -0.20
C TYR A 76 13.05 -0.70 0.64
N ILE A 77 11.89 -1.34 0.79
CA ILE A 77 11.72 -2.63 1.48
C ILE A 77 10.95 -3.56 0.54
N GLY A 78 11.37 -4.82 0.46
CA GLY A 78 10.79 -5.83 -0.43
C GLY A 78 11.83 -6.27 -1.46
N GLU A 79 12.05 -7.58 -1.57
CA GLU A 79 12.90 -8.19 -2.60
C GLU A 79 12.18 -8.24 -3.96
#